data_AF-A0A960J9J1-F1
#
_entry.id   AF-A0A960J9J1-F1
#
_cell.length_a   1.000
_cell.length_b   1.000
_cell.length_c   1.000
_cell.angle_alpha   90.00
_cell.angle_beta   90.00
_cell.angle_gamma   90.00
#
_symmetry.space_group_name_H-M   'P 1'
#
loop_
_entity.id
_entity.type
_entity.pdbx_description
1 polymer ?
#
loop_
_entity_poly.entity_id
_entity_poly.type
_entity_poly.pdbx_seq_one_letter_code
_entity_poly.pdbx_strand_id
1 'polypeptide(L)'
;MTPDFAVQVIRDAFWMTLFVGGPILLIGFVGGVLVSVLQILTSMQDPAFNTVPRLLIFLAAAMLLMPWMTERMMAYTARLLGGLERFAS
;
A
#
# COMPACT_ATOMS: atom_id res chain seq x y z
N MET A 1 -3.09 19.47 -24.50
CA MET A 1 -3.47 18.67 -23.32
C MET A 1 -4.95 18.94 -23.05
N THR A 2 -5.83 18.01 -23.41
CA THR A 2 -7.26 18.13 -23.11
C THR A 2 -7.47 17.95 -21.60
N PRO A 3 -8.30 18.79 -20.93
CA PRO A 3 -8.58 18.67 -19.50
C PRO A 3 -9.04 17.25 -19.11
N ASP A 4 -9.76 16.58 -20.01
CA ASP A 4 -10.26 15.22 -19.83
C ASP A 4 -9.16 14.17 -19.61
N PHE A 5 -8.01 14.33 -20.28
CA PHE A 5 -6.88 13.40 -20.12
C PHE A 5 -6.25 13.53 -18.73
N ALA A 6 -6.06 14.75 -18.25
CA ALA A 6 -5.52 15.00 -16.90
C ALA A 6 -6.44 14.41 -15.82
N VAL A 7 -7.76 14.55 -15.97
CA VAL A 7 -8.74 13.98 -15.04
C VAL A 7 -8.70 12.44 -15.06
N GLN A 8 -8.56 11.83 -16.23
CA GLN A 8 -8.45 10.37 -16.34
C GLN A 8 -7.19 9.82 -15.67
N VAL A 9 -6.03 10.45 -15.90
CA VAL A 9 -4.76 10.06 -15.28
C VAL A 9 -4.84 10.16 -13.76
N ILE A 10 -5.41 11.25 -13.22
CA ILE A 10 -5.57 11.41 -11.77
C ILE A 10 -6.49 10.32 -11.21
N ARG A 11 -7.63 10.07 -11.86
CA ARG A 11 -8.58 9.03 -11.43
C ARG A 11 -7.95 7.65 -11.40
N ASP A 12 -7.19 7.30 -12.43
CA ASP A 12 -6.52 6.00 -12.52
C ASP A 12 -5.40 5.87 -11.47
N ALA A 13 -4.68 6.96 -11.18
CA ALA A 13 -3.70 7.01 -10.10
C ALA A 13 -4.34 6.76 -8.72
N PHE A 14 -5.52 7.35 -8.45
CA PHE A 14 -6.25 7.11 -7.21
C PHE A 14 -6.73 5.67 -7.10
N TRP A 15 -7.30 5.11 -8.16
CA TRP A 15 -7.71 3.71 -8.20
C TRP A 15 -6.54 2.77 -7.96
N MET A 16 -5.42 3.04 -8.60
CA MET A 16 -4.19 2.30 -8.42
C MET A 16 -3.70 2.34 -6.98
N THR A 17 -3.65 3.54 -6.40
CA THR A 17 -3.23 3.75 -5.00
C THR A 17 -4.15 3.01 -4.04
N LEU A 18 -5.47 3.04 -4.26
CA LEU A 18 -6.44 2.34 -3.43
C LEU A 18 -6.29 0.81 -3.56
N PHE A 19 -6.07 0.30 -4.77
CA PHE A 19 -5.92 -1.13 -5.02
C PHE A 19 -4.61 -1.70 -4.45
N VAL A 20 -3.52 -0.94 -4.58
CA VAL A 20 -2.20 -1.30 -4.06
C VAL A 20 -2.12 -1.09 -2.54
N GLY A 21 -2.74 -0.03 -2.03
CA GLY A 21 -2.80 0.32 -0.61
C GLY A 21 -3.78 -0.54 0.21
N GLY A 22 -4.86 -1.01 -0.39
CA GLY A 22 -5.87 -1.84 0.27
C GLY A 22 -5.31 -3.06 1.02
N PRO A 23 -4.52 -3.94 0.39
CA PRO A 23 -4.04 -5.15 1.05
C PRO A 23 -3.00 -4.86 2.15
N ILE A 24 -2.13 -3.85 2.00
CA ILE A 24 -1.19 -3.48 3.08
C ILE A 24 -1.91 -2.87 4.28
N LEU A 25 -2.95 -2.05 4.04
CA LEU A 25 -3.80 -1.50 5.10
C LEU A 25 -4.55 -2.60 5.83
N LEU A 26 -5.10 -3.58 5.11
CA LEU A 26 -5.83 -4.71 5.70
C LEU A 26 -4.92 -5.54 6.60
N ILE A 27 -3.71 -5.88 6.13
CA ILE A 27 -2.75 -6.66 6.93
C ILE A 27 -2.30 -5.86 8.16
N GLY A 28 -1.99 -4.56 8.00
CA GLY A 28 -1.63 -3.69 9.12
C GLY A 28 -2.76 -3.53 10.14
N PHE A 29 -4.02 -3.47 9.68
CA PHE A 29 -5.19 -3.40 10.54
C PHE A 29 -5.39 -4.70 11.33
N VAL A 30 -5.45 -5.85 10.64
CA VAL A 30 -5.64 -7.17 11.29
C VAL A 30 -4.50 -7.47 12.25
N GLY A 31 -3.26 -7.26 11.82
CA GLY A 31 -2.08 -7.42 12.66
C GLY A 31 -2.08 -6.52 13.89
N GLY A 32 -2.44 -5.25 13.71
CA GLY A 32 -2.54 -4.29 14.80
C GLY A 32 -3.62 -4.66 15.82
N VAL A 33 -4.78 -5.15 15.35
CA VAL A 33 -5.85 -5.64 16.22
C VAL A 33 -5.41 -6.87 16.99
N LEU A 34 -4.78 -7.85 16.34
CA LEU A 34 -4.28 -9.07 16.98
C LEU A 34 -3.27 -8.74 18.10
N VAL A 35 -2.31 -7.86 17.83
CA VAL A 35 -1.33 -7.45 18.86
C VAL A 35 -2.02 -6.72 20.01
N SER A 36 -2.99 -5.84 19.73
CA SER A 36 -3.76 -5.13 20.77
C SER A 36 -4.53 -6.11 21.68
N VAL A 37 -5.15 -7.14 21.11
CA VAL A 37 -5.86 -8.17 21.87
C VAL A 37 -4.90 -8.99 22.72
N LEU A 38 -3.77 -9.42 22.16
CA LEU A 38 -2.74 -10.17 22.90
C LEU A 38 -2.14 -9.35 24.05
N GLN A 39 -1.95 -8.05 23.84
CA GLN A 39 -1.50 -7.12 24.87
C GLN A 39 -2.47 -7.08 26.06
N ILE A 40 -3.78 -6.99 25.76
CA ILE A 40 -4.84 -6.98 26.79
C ILE A 40 -4.91 -8.32 27.51
N LEU A 41 -4.87 -9.44 26.79
CA LEU A 41 -4.98 -10.79 27.37
C LEU A 41 -3.83 -11.14 28.32
N THR A 42 -2.62 -10.64 28.04
CA THR A 42 -1.42 -10.94 28.83
C THR A 42 -1.19 -9.94 29.96
N SER A 43 -2.04 -8.91 30.10
CA SER A 43 -1.87 -7.78 31.04
C SER A 43 -0.51 -7.05 30.94
N MET A 44 0.23 -7.26 29.83
CA MET A 44 1.53 -6.65 29.57
C MET A 44 1.31 -5.24 29.01
N GLN A 45 1.25 -4.24 29.89
CA GLN A 45 1.05 -2.83 29.52
C GLN A 45 2.37 -2.08 29.25
N ASP A 46 3.49 -2.79 29.07
CA ASP A 46 4.77 -2.15 28.76
C ASP A 46 4.77 -1.60 27.31
N PRO A 47 4.89 -0.27 27.11
CA PRO A 47 4.85 0.35 25.79
C PRO A 47 5.95 -0.14 24.83
N ALA A 48 7.10 -0.53 25.37
CA ALA A 48 8.22 -1.04 24.57
C ALA A 48 7.88 -2.39 23.94
N PHE A 49 7.14 -3.25 24.67
CA PHE A 49 6.82 -4.60 24.23
C PHE A 49 5.72 -4.63 23.16
N ASN A 50 4.80 -3.66 23.11
CA ASN A 50 3.77 -3.58 22.05
C ASN A 50 4.35 -3.08 20.70
N THR A 51 5.35 -2.21 20.76
CA THR A 51 5.92 -1.58 19.57
C THR A 51 6.65 -2.59 18.68
N VAL A 52 7.35 -3.56 19.28
CA VAL A 52 8.17 -4.54 18.54
C VAL A 52 7.33 -5.53 17.71
N PRO A 53 6.33 -6.25 18.26
CA PRO A 53 5.49 -7.16 17.49
C PRO A 53 4.73 -6.45 16.37
N ARG A 54 4.22 -5.24 16.64
CA ARG A 54 3.49 -4.45 15.65
C ARG A 54 4.39 -4.07 14.48
N LEU A 55 5.63 -3.65 14.76
CA LEU A 55 6.62 -3.33 13.73
C LEU A 55 7.00 -4.57 12.91
N LEU A 56 7.20 -5.72 13.55
CA LEU A 56 7.52 -6.97 12.85
C LEU A 56 6.42 -7.40 11.89
N ILE A 57 5.15 -7.29 12.29
CA ILE A 57 4.01 -7.62 11.41
C ILE A 57 3.96 -6.65 10.22
N PHE A 58 4.14 -5.35 10.46
CA PHE A 58 4.19 -4.36 9.38
C PHE A 58 5.36 -4.62 8.42
N LEU A 59 6.53 -4.95 8.95
CA LEU A 59 7.73 -5.24 8.15
C LEU A 59 7.53 -6.50 7.31
N ALA A 60 7.01 -7.57 7.90
CA ALA A 60 6.70 -8.82 7.19
C ALA A 60 5.65 -8.59 6.08
N ALA A 61 4.59 -7.84 6.38
CA ALA A 61 3.57 -7.47 5.41
C ALA A 61 4.16 -6.66 4.25
N ALA A 62 4.97 -5.64 4.58
CA ALA A 62 5.64 -4.80 3.59
C ALA A 62 6.60 -5.63 2.72
N MET A 63 7.41 -6.51 3.28
CA MET A 63 8.33 -7.37 2.52
C MET A 63 7.58 -8.30 1.57
N LEU A 64 6.46 -8.87 2.00
CA LEU A 64 5.67 -9.79 1.18
C LEU A 64 4.94 -9.08 0.04
N LEU A 65 4.41 -7.88 0.30
CA LEU A 65 3.69 -7.09 -0.70
C LEU A 65 4.61 -6.26 -1.60
N MET A 66 5.83 -5.92 -1.15
CA MET A 66 6.79 -5.10 -1.88
C MET A 66 6.92 -5.48 -3.37
N PRO A 67 7.27 -6.73 -3.74
CA PRO A 67 7.47 -7.08 -5.15
C PRO A 67 6.21 -6.84 -5.99
N TRP A 68 5.05 -7.20 -5.45
CA TRP A 68 3.77 -7.02 -6.13
C TRP A 68 3.39 -5.54 -6.28
N MET A 69 3.58 -4.72 -5.24
CA MET A 69 3.33 -3.28 -5.31
C MET A 69 4.22 -2.62 -6.37
N THR A 70 5.51 -2.99 -6.41
CA THR A 70 6.47 -2.46 -7.37
C THR A 70 6.12 -2.85 -8.80
N GLU A 71 5.75 -4.11 -9.07
CA GLU A 71 5.32 -4.56 -10.40
C GLU A 71 4.12 -3.73 -10.91
N ARG A 72 3.14 -3.51 -10.03
CA ARG A 72 1.96 -2.72 -10.35
C ARG A 72 2.34 -1.27 -10.66
N MET A 73 3.15 -0.63 -9.82
CA MET A 73 3.61 0.75 -10.05
C MET A 73 4.38 0.89 -11.36
N MET A 74 5.28 -0.05 -11.66
CA MET A 74 6.01 -0.06 -12.94
C MET A 74 5.07 -0.21 -14.14
N ALA A 75 4.08 -1.11 -14.06
CA ALA A 75 3.10 -1.29 -15.13
C ALA A 75 2.25 -0.02 -15.36
N TYR A 76 1.89 0.70 -14.30
CA TYR A 76 1.18 1.97 -14.42
C TYR A 76 2.05 3.04 -15.08
N THR A 77 3.30 3.20 -14.63
CA THR A 77 4.25 4.15 -15.21
C THR A 77 4.54 3.85 -16.68
N ALA A 78 4.70 2.57 -17.05
CA ALA A 78 4.93 2.16 -18.43
C ALA A 78 3.74 2.48 -19.34
N ARG A 79 2.50 2.30 -18.86
CA ARG A 79 1.29 2.69 -19.61
C ARG A 79 1.19 4.20 -19.80
N LEU A 80 1.55 4.97 -18.77
CA LEU A 80 1.61 6.43 -18.83
C LEU A 80 2.63 6.89 -19.87
N LEU A 81 3.87 6.38 -19.81
CA LEU A 81 4.93 6.75 -20.74
C LEU A 81 4.61 6.35 -22.18
N GLY A 82 4.16 5.10 -22.41
CA GLY A 82 3.77 4.63 -23.73
C GLY A 82 2.53 5.37 -24.29
N GLY A 83 1.64 5.83 -23.41
CA GLY A 83 0.56 6.73 -23.77
C GLY A 83 1.07 8.09 -24.25
N LEU A 84 2.08 8.65 -23.59
CA LEU A 84 2.69 9.94 -23.96
C LEU A 84 3.43 9.88 -25.30
N GLU A 85 4.17 8.80 -25.58
CA GLU A 85 4.86 8.61 -26.87
C GLU A 85 3.89 8.62 -28.06
N ARG A 86 2.70 8.03 -27.90
CA ARG A 86 1.67 7.98 -28.93
C ARG A 86 0.99 9.33 -29.22
N PHE A 87 1.14 10.32 -28.33
CA PHE A 87 0.66 11.69 -28.55
C PHE A 87 1.77 12.65 -29.01
N ALA A 88 3.04 12.21 -29.02
CA ALA A 88 4.18 13.00 -29.46
C ALA A 88 4.49 12.83 -30.97
N SER A 89 3.88 11.84 -31.63
CA SER A 89 3.88 11.63 -33.09
C SER A 89 2.55 12.02 -33.70
#